data_AF-A0A2N1KR72-F1
#
_entry.id   AF-A0A2N1KR72-F1
#
_cell.length_a   1.000
_cell.length_b   1.000
_cell.length_c   1.000
_cell.angle_alpha   90.00
_cell.angle_beta   90.00
_cell.angle_gamma   90.00
#
_symmetry.space_group_name_H-M   'P 1'
#
loop_
_entity.id
_entity.type
_entity.pdbx_description
1 polymer ?
#
loop_
_entity_poly.entity_id
_entity_poly.type
_entity_poly.pdbx_seq_one_letter_code
_entity_poly.pdbx_strand_id
1 'polypeptide(L)'
;MTLRTLVKISNITNLSDARYCAGMGVEWLGFSMDTIALDRFNEIRGWLAGVSIVGETDAPHLDQIKALVAEYKPDVLQISHVELVEEVKELGLPIILKLDLAEGLPTELSGADYYLIDHSDPFAHIDPPTLGYLDQFAYKYPTLLAFGINEMNVLEVIDQIPVKGIALAGGEETRPGFKEFGEMMDILERLDEEGDF
;
A
#
# COMPACT_ATOMS: atom_id res chain seq x y z
N MET A 1 7.87 13.91 12.70
CA MET A 1 6.44 14.01 12.35
C MET A 1 6.00 12.60 12.05
N THR A 2 4.89 12.18 12.62
CA THR A 2 4.34 10.83 12.47
C THR A 2 2.88 11.01 12.15
N LEU A 3 2.44 10.45 11.03
CA LEU A 3 1.05 10.53 10.62
C LEU A 3 0.17 9.76 11.61
N ARG A 4 -1.12 10.09 11.67
CA ARG A 4 -2.10 9.42 12.56
C ARG A 4 -2.17 7.89 12.38
N THR A 5 -1.82 7.40 11.20
CA THR A 5 -1.84 5.98 10.85
C THR A 5 -0.66 5.66 9.94
N LEU A 6 -0.35 4.37 9.78
CA LEU A 6 0.65 3.95 8.81
C LEU A 6 0.16 4.31 7.41
N VAL A 7 1.01 4.95 6.61
CA VAL A 7 0.71 5.22 5.21
C VAL A 7 1.70 4.47 4.32
N LYS A 8 1.13 3.79 3.33
CA LYS A 8 1.86 3.22 2.20
C LYS A 8 1.51 4.00 0.93
N ILE A 9 2.50 4.39 0.14
CA ILE A 9 2.26 4.89 -1.22
C ILE A 9 2.69 3.83 -2.21
N SER A 10 1.78 3.40 -3.06
CA SER A 10 1.96 2.30 -4.02
C SER A 10 2.37 2.83 -5.39
N ASN A 11 3.05 1.99 -6.16
CA ASN A 11 3.41 2.26 -7.56
C ASN A 11 4.16 3.58 -7.82
N ILE A 12 5.14 3.93 -6.98
CA ILE A 12 6.00 5.09 -7.19
C ILE A 12 6.86 4.90 -8.45
N THR A 13 6.78 5.86 -9.38
CA THR A 13 7.57 5.85 -10.63
C THR A 13 8.50 7.05 -10.78
N ASN A 14 8.35 8.08 -9.94
CA ASN A 14 9.12 9.31 -10.02
C ASN A 14 9.75 9.74 -8.68
N LEU A 15 10.87 10.48 -8.79
CA LEU A 15 11.67 10.91 -7.64
C LEU A 15 11.01 12.03 -6.84
N SER A 16 10.27 12.93 -7.50
CA SER A 16 9.66 14.10 -6.85
C SER A 16 8.60 13.66 -5.84
N ASP A 17 7.72 12.75 -6.26
CA ASP A 17 6.65 12.17 -5.46
C ASP A 17 7.23 11.36 -4.31
N ALA A 18 8.22 10.51 -4.60
CA ALA A 18 8.90 9.71 -3.59
C ALA A 18 9.50 10.58 -2.47
N ARG A 19 10.14 11.70 -2.84
CA ARG A 19 10.73 12.65 -1.88
C ARG A 19 9.67 13.42 -1.10
N TYR A 20 8.58 13.81 -1.74
CA TYR A 20 7.46 14.47 -1.08
C TYR A 20 6.86 13.54 -0.02
N CYS A 21 6.50 12.31 -0.40
CA CYS A 21 5.91 11.32 0.50
C CYS A 21 6.85 10.99 1.68
N ALA A 22 8.14 10.78 1.40
CA ALA A 22 9.14 10.58 2.46
C ALA A 22 9.26 11.80 3.40
N GLY A 23 9.12 13.01 2.87
CA GLY A 23 9.11 14.25 3.66
C GLY A 23 7.87 14.40 4.56
N MET A 24 6.72 13.89 4.10
CA MET A 24 5.46 13.88 4.85
C MET A 24 5.38 12.80 5.94
N GLY A 25 6.42 11.98 6.10
CA GLY A 25 6.47 10.95 7.15
C GLY A 25 5.77 9.64 6.80
N VAL A 26 5.51 9.38 5.52
CA VAL A 26 5.05 8.07 5.03
C VAL A 26 6.06 6.98 5.40
N GLU A 27 5.58 5.86 5.93
CA GLU A 27 6.43 4.75 6.35
C GLU A 27 6.90 3.88 5.18
N TRP A 28 6.01 3.63 4.20
CA TRP A 28 6.22 2.66 3.13
C TRP A 28 6.07 3.26 1.73
N LEU A 29 7.08 3.06 0.88
CA LEU A 29 7.03 3.40 -0.54
C LEU A 29 7.13 2.13 -1.39
N GLY A 30 6.10 1.91 -2.17
CA GLY A 30 5.90 0.77 -3.05
C GLY A 30 6.40 1.02 -4.46
N PHE A 31 7.13 0.04 -4.98
CA PHE A 31 7.66 0.04 -6.33
C PHE A 31 7.26 -1.27 -7.02
N SER A 32 6.56 -1.18 -8.14
CA SER A 32 6.23 -2.34 -8.98
C SER A 32 7.50 -2.89 -9.63
N MET A 33 8.03 -3.98 -9.09
CA MET A 33 9.25 -4.64 -9.58
C MET A 33 9.05 -5.25 -10.97
N ASP A 34 7.79 -5.47 -11.38
CA ASP A 34 7.43 -6.02 -12.69
C ASP A 34 7.51 -4.96 -13.81
N THR A 35 7.36 -3.67 -13.47
CA THR A 35 7.19 -2.60 -14.47
C THR A 35 8.26 -1.51 -14.38
N ILE A 36 8.77 -1.19 -13.20
CA ILE A 36 9.82 -0.19 -13.05
C ILE A 36 11.15 -0.75 -13.55
N ALA A 37 11.93 0.06 -14.27
CA ALA A 37 13.28 -0.32 -14.63
C ALA A 37 14.21 -0.29 -13.40
N LEU A 38 15.09 -1.27 -13.25
CA LEU A 38 16.01 -1.37 -12.11
C LEU A 38 16.86 -0.10 -11.93
N ASP A 39 17.39 0.48 -13.00
CA ASP A 39 18.19 1.71 -12.93
C ASP A 39 17.38 2.88 -12.36
N ARG A 40 16.10 2.99 -12.76
CA ARG A 40 15.19 4.02 -12.27
C ARG A 40 14.83 3.80 -10.80
N PHE A 41 14.57 2.55 -10.41
CA PHE A 41 14.37 2.18 -9.01
C PHE A 41 15.58 2.56 -8.15
N ASN A 42 16.79 2.19 -8.56
CA ASN A 42 18.02 2.49 -7.84
C ASN A 42 18.29 3.99 -7.75
N GLU A 43 17.99 4.74 -8.82
CA GLU A 43 18.04 6.20 -8.80
C GLU A 43 17.13 6.74 -7.69
N ILE A 44 15.84 6.38 -7.69
CA ILE A 44 14.88 6.89 -6.70
C ILE A 44 15.28 6.46 -5.28
N ARG A 45 15.54 5.17 -5.06
CA ARG A 45 15.95 4.60 -3.77
C ARG A 45 17.16 5.31 -3.17
N GLY A 46 18.14 5.70 -4.00
CA GLY A 46 19.36 6.38 -3.55
C GLY A 46 19.12 7.76 -2.92
N TRP A 47 17.99 8.39 -3.18
CA TRP A 47 17.61 9.68 -2.60
C TRP A 47 16.71 9.57 -1.37
N LEU A 48 16.16 8.38 -1.11
CA LEU A 48 15.22 8.16 -0.03
C LEU A 48 15.94 7.80 1.26
N ALA A 49 15.47 8.35 2.37
CA ALA A 49 15.96 8.03 3.71
C ALA A 49 14.78 8.05 4.68
N GLY A 50 14.79 7.12 5.65
CA GLY A 50 13.76 7.05 6.70
C GLY A 50 12.44 6.38 6.28
N VAL A 51 12.36 5.80 5.08
CA VAL A 51 11.21 5.05 4.58
C VAL A 51 11.61 3.61 4.30
N SER A 52 10.68 2.66 4.44
CA SER A 52 10.91 1.27 4.01
C SER A 52 10.42 1.07 2.59
N ILE A 53 11.20 0.33 1.81
CA ILE A 53 10.91 0.03 0.41
C ILE A 53 10.05 -1.23 0.32
N VAL A 54 8.84 -1.08 -0.22
CA VAL A 54 7.95 -2.20 -0.53
C VAL A 54 8.18 -2.61 -1.99
N GLY A 55 8.63 -3.84 -2.21
CA GLY A 55 8.67 -4.44 -3.54
C GLY A 55 7.32 -5.04 -3.88
N GLU A 56 6.66 -4.51 -4.90
CA GLU A 56 5.34 -4.97 -5.35
C GLU A 56 5.51 -5.88 -6.56
N THR A 57 4.87 -7.05 -6.54
CA THR A 57 4.84 -7.94 -7.69
C THR A 57 3.54 -8.75 -7.79
N ASP A 58 3.08 -8.93 -9.01
CA ASP A 58 1.96 -9.82 -9.37
C ASP A 58 2.45 -11.14 -9.99
N ALA A 59 3.76 -11.41 -9.93
CA ALA A 59 4.35 -12.62 -10.48
C ALA A 59 3.71 -13.89 -9.88
N PRO A 60 3.22 -14.84 -10.71
CA PRO A 60 2.49 -16.02 -10.25
C PRO A 60 3.42 -17.19 -9.85
N HIS A 61 4.74 -16.96 -9.82
CA HIS A 61 5.73 -18.03 -9.64
C HIS A 61 6.82 -17.63 -8.64
N LEU A 62 7.06 -18.49 -7.65
CA LEU A 62 8.05 -18.27 -6.59
C LEU A 62 9.46 -17.96 -7.13
N ASP A 63 9.90 -18.63 -8.19
CA ASP A 63 11.23 -18.40 -8.77
C ASP A 63 11.39 -16.98 -9.34
N GLN A 64 10.31 -16.43 -9.90
CA GLN A 64 10.30 -15.05 -10.41
C GLN A 64 10.34 -14.06 -9.24
N ILE A 65 9.52 -14.29 -8.20
CA ILE A 65 9.53 -13.47 -6.98
C ILE A 65 10.92 -13.47 -6.35
N LYS A 66 11.58 -14.63 -6.24
CA LYS A 66 12.94 -14.78 -5.72
C LYS A 66 13.96 -13.97 -6.53
N ALA A 67 13.85 -14.01 -7.86
CA ALA A 67 14.71 -13.24 -8.75
C ALA A 67 14.52 -11.72 -8.53
N LEU A 68 13.28 -11.25 -8.50
CA LEU A 68 12.95 -9.84 -8.26
C LEU A 68 13.44 -9.38 -6.88
N VAL A 69 13.21 -10.16 -5.83
CA VAL A 69 13.70 -9.84 -4.47
C VAL A 69 15.23 -9.76 -4.42
N ALA A 70 15.94 -10.66 -5.12
CA ALA A 70 17.40 -10.63 -5.17
C ALA A 70 17.95 -9.40 -5.92
N GLU A 71 17.24 -8.96 -6.96
CA GLU A 71 17.62 -7.83 -7.82
C GLU A 71 17.30 -6.48 -7.16
N TYR A 72 16.06 -6.29 -6.70
CA TYR A 72 15.56 -5.04 -6.13
C TYR A 72 15.86 -4.87 -4.63
N LYS A 73 16.04 -5.98 -3.89
CA LYS A 73 16.32 -6.00 -2.45
C LYS A 73 15.36 -5.10 -1.65
N PRO A 74 14.05 -5.34 -1.72
CA PRO A 74 13.08 -4.57 -0.94
C PRO A 74 13.19 -4.89 0.55
N ASP A 75 12.66 -4.00 1.39
CA ASP A 75 12.59 -4.18 2.84
C ASP A 75 11.32 -4.95 3.25
N VAL A 76 10.26 -4.83 2.43
CA VAL A 76 8.95 -5.50 2.58
C VAL A 76 8.51 -6.02 1.21
N LEU A 77 7.91 -7.20 1.15
CA LEU A 77 7.42 -7.79 -0.09
C LEU A 77 5.89 -7.78 -0.14
N GLN A 78 5.32 -7.23 -1.21
CA GLN A 78 3.89 -7.31 -1.50
C GLN A 78 3.65 -8.29 -2.66
N ILE A 79 2.74 -9.24 -2.44
CA ILE A 79 2.28 -10.21 -3.44
C ILE A 79 0.76 -10.25 -3.51
N SER A 80 0.22 -10.77 -4.62
CA SER A 80 -1.24 -10.89 -4.83
C SER A 80 -1.75 -12.34 -4.80
N HIS A 81 -0.85 -13.33 -4.75
CA HIS A 81 -1.20 -14.76 -4.81
C HIS A 81 -1.11 -15.42 -3.42
N VAL A 82 -2.26 -15.79 -2.85
CA VAL A 82 -2.36 -16.32 -1.48
C VAL A 82 -1.62 -17.65 -1.30
N GLU A 83 -1.57 -18.48 -2.34
CA GLU A 83 -0.92 -19.79 -2.34
C GLU A 83 0.60 -19.72 -2.21
N LEU A 84 1.20 -18.57 -2.54
CA LEU A 84 2.65 -18.36 -2.46
C LEU A 84 3.10 -17.83 -1.10
N VAL A 85 2.18 -17.39 -0.23
CA VAL A 85 2.50 -16.69 1.03
C VAL A 85 3.46 -17.48 1.93
N GLU A 86 3.19 -18.77 2.14
CA GLU A 86 4.02 -19.61 3.01
C GLU A 86 5.42 -19.82 2.42
N GLU A 87 5.54 -19.92 1.10
CA GLU A 87 6.82 -20.10 0.41
C GLU A 87 7.65 -18.80 0.39
N VAL A 88 7.02 -17.65 0.17
CA VAL A 88 7.73 -16.35 0.18
C VAL A 88 8.15 -15.94 1.59
N LYS A 89 7.48 -16.45 2.63
CA LYS A 89 7.85 -16.21 4.02
C LYS A 89 9.25 -16.74 4.34
N GLU A 90 9.70 -17.78 3.65
CA GLU A 90 11.06 -18.32 3.79
C GLU A 90 12.14 -17.31 3.38
N LEU A 91 11.79 -16.25 2.65
CA LEU A 91 12.70 -15.16 2.27
C LEU A 91 13.06 -14.25 3.44
N GLY A 92 12.33 -14.34 4.57
CA GLY A 92 12.62 -13.59 5.79
C GLY A 92 12.28 -12.09 5.72
N LEU A 93 11.48 -11.68 4.73
CA LEU A 93 10.93 -10.32 4.62
C LEU A 93 9.51 -10.28 5.20
N PRO A 94 9.06 -9.16 5.78
CA PRO A 94 7.66 -8.93 6.05
C PRO A 94 6.83 -9.03 4.76
N ILE A 95 5.69 -9.70 4.83
CA ILE A 95 4.82 -9.98 3.69
C ILE A 95 3.52 -9.18 3.79
N ILE A 96 3.20 -8.46 2.73
CA ILE A 96 1.88 -7.86 2.47
C ILE A 96 1.17 -8.73 1.44
N LEU A 97 0.04 -9.34 1.81
CA LEU A 97 -0.84 -10.00 0.84
C LEU A 97 -1.89 -9.00 0.35
N LYS A 98 -1.85 -8.67 -0.95
CA LYS A 98 -2.89 -7.88 -1.62
C LYS A 98 -4.09 -8.78 -1.94
N LEU A 99 -5.28 -8.30 -1.62
CA LEU A 99 -6.56 -8.96 -1.89
C LEU A 99 -7.51 -7.96 -2.56
N ASP A 100 -8.29 -8.43 -3.53
CA ASP A 100 -9.36 -7.66 -4.14
C ASP A 100 -10.69 -7.97 -3.45
N LEU A 101 -11.31 -6.94 -2.87
CA LEU A 101 -12.61 -7.08 -2.23
C LEU A 101 -13.71 -7.52 -3.23
N ALA A 102 -13.60 -7.14 -4.50
CA ALA A 102 -14.56 -7.53 -5.54
C ALA A 102 -14.56 -9.04 -5.82
N GLU A 103 -13.42 -9.71 -5.61
CA GLU A 103 -13.29 -11.17 -5.72
C GLU A 103 -13.74 -11.90 -4.45
N GLY A 104 -13.96 -11.15 -3.37
CA GLY A 104 -14.31 -11.64 -2.05
C GLY A 104 -13.08 -11.99 -1.21
N LEU A 105 -13.17 -11.74 0.10
CA LEU A 105 -12.04 -12.00 1.01
C LEU A 105 -12.09 -13.45 1.52
N PRO A 106 -10.95 -14.16 1.55
CA PRO A 106 -10.87 -15.48 2.15
C PRO A 106 -11.25 -15.48 3.64
N THR A 107 -11.91 -16.54 4.10
CA THR A 107 -12.39 -16.65 5.49
C THR A 107 -11.24 -16.87 6.48
N GLU A 108 -10.22 -17.59 6.05
CA GLU A 108 -9.03 -17.91 6.82
C GLU A 108 -7.79 -17.56 6.00
N LEU A 109 -6.93 -16.74 6.63
CA LEU A 109 -5.66 -16.31 6.07
C LEU A 109 -4.58 -16.55 7.11
N SER A 110 -3.41 -17.00 6.64
CA SER A 110 -2.22 -17.19 7.45
C SER A 110 -0.97 -16.79 6.67
N GLY A 111 0.14 -16.69 7.38
CA GLY A 111 1.44 -16.53 6.75
C GLY A 111 1.86 -15.06 6.57
N ALA A 112 0.97 -14.19 6.07
CA ALA A 112 1.27 -12.79 5.83
C ALA A 112 1.23 -11.93 7.10
N ASP A 113 2.08 -10.90 7.15
CA ASP A 113 2.18 -9.95 8.26
C ASP A 113 1.11 -8.85 8.16
N TYR A 114 0.76 -8.45 6.92
CA TYR A 114 -0.28 -7.48 6.63
C TYR A 114 -1.14 -7.92 5.44
N TYR A 115 -2.38 -7.43 5.40
CA TYR A 115 -3.33 -7.68 4.33
C TYR A 115 -3.76 -6.34 3.74
N LEU A 116 -3.43 -6.11 2.47
CA LEU A 116 -3.83 -4.91 1.75
C LEU A 116 -5.12 -5.22 1.01
N ILE A 117 -6.21 -4.55 1.39
CA ILE A 117 -7.51 -4.70 0.75
C ILE A 117 -7.68 -3.58 -0.26
N ASP A 118 -7.71 -3.97 -1.53
CA ASP A 118 -7.93 -3.12 -2.69
C ASP A 118 -9.30 -3.45 -3.31
N HIS A 119 -9.68 -2.68 -4.33
CA HIS A 119 -10.87 -2.94 -5.10
C HIS A 119 -10.62 -2.68 -6.59
N SER A 120 -10.87 -3.67 -7.46
CA SER A 120 -10.62 -3.52 -8.90
C SER A 120 -11.52 -2.50 -9.60
N ASP A 121 -12.71 -2.20 -9.06
CA ASP A 121 -13.52 -1.05 -9.49
C ASP A 121 -12.97 0.27 -8.92
N PRO A 122 -12.48 1.20 -9.77
CA PRO A 122 -11.95 2.49 -9.33
C PRO A 122 -13.01 3.43 -8.74
N PHE A 123 -14.30 3.14 -8.91
CA PHE A 123 -15.40 3.91 -8.33
C PHE A 123 -15.98 3.27 -7.05
N ALA A 124 -15.36 2.21 -6.55
CA ALA A 124 -15.73 1.61 -5.29
C ALA A 124 -15.59 2.62 -4.15
N HIS A 125 -16.59 2.62 -3.27
CA HIS A 125 -16.66 3.49 -2.11
C HIS A 125 -16.97 2.65 -0.89
N ILE A 126 -16.63 3.20 0.28
CA ILE A 126 -16.88 2.55 1.56
C ILE A 126 -18.28 2.96 2.04
N ASP A 127 -19.28 2.19 1.65
CA ASP A 127 -20.64 2.32 2.18
C ASP A 127 -20.78 1.60 3.54
N PRO A 128 -21.87 1.82 4.31
CA PRO A 128 -22.00 1.20 5.64
C PRO A 128 -21.92 -0.34 5.64
N PRO A 129 -22.51 -1.07 4.66
CA PRO A 129 -22.28 -2.51 4.52
C PRO A 129 -20.81 -2.88 4.34
N THR A 130 -20.10 -2.20 3.44
CA THR A 130 -18.67 -2.44 3.19
C THR A 130 -17.84 -2.15 4.42
N LEU A 131 -18.11 -1.03 5.12
CA LEU A 131 -17.43 -0.67 6.35
C LEU A 131 -17.60 -1.75 7.43
N GLY A 132 -18.82 -2.26 7.64
CA GLY A 132 -19.08 -3.32 8.62
C GLY A 132 -18.39 -4.64 8.28
N TYR A 133 -18.18 -4.93 7.00
CA TYR A 133 -17.41 -6.08 6.55
C TYR A 133 -15.89 -5.88 6.77
N LEU A 134 -15.37 -4.70 6.41
CA LEU A 134 -13.97 -4.33 6.63
C LEU A 134 -13.61 -4.29 8.12
N ASP A 135 -14.51 -3.82 8.98
CA ASP A 135 -14.34 -3.80 10.45
C ASP A 135 -14.07 -5.21 10.99
N GLN A 136 -14.93 -6.17 10.64
CA GLN A 136 -14.78 -7.57 11.06
C GLN A 136 -13.48 -8.19 10.55
N PHE A 137 -13.10 -7.86 9.31
CA PHE A 137 -11.86 -8.36 8.72
C PHE A 137 -10.62 -7.75 9.39
N ALA A 138 -10.59 -6.43 9.58
CA ALA A 138 -9.50 -5.69 10.22
C ALA A 138 -9.35 -6.03 11.72
N TYR A 139 -10.43 -6.45 12.39
CA TYR A 139 -10.35 -6.96 13.75
C TYR A 139 -9.55 -8.28 13.83
N LYS A 140 -9.65 -9.11 12.79
CA LYS A 140 -8.99 -10.43 12.73
C LYS A 140 -7.57 -10.37 12.16
N TYR A 141 -7.34 -9.47 11.20
CA TYR A 141 -6.11 -9.42 10.41
C TYR A 141 -5.50 -8.01 10.38
N PRO A 142 -4.16 -7.87 10.41
CA PRO A 142 -3.52 -6.56 10.28
C PRO A 142 -3.75 -5.95 8.88
N THR A 143 -4.76 -5.09 8.78
CA THR A 143 -5.26 -4.63 7.47
C THR A 143 -4.76 -3.25 7.08
N LEU A 144 -4.39 -3.09 5.81
CA LEU A 144 -4.22 -1.81 5.13
C LEU A 144 -5.37 -1.63 4.13
N LEU A 145 -5.98 -0.45 4.12
CA LEU A 145 -7.08 -0.15 3.20
C LEU A 145 -6.58 0.66 2.00
N ALA A 146 -6.85 0.18 0.78
CA ALA A 146 -6.27 0.73 -0.45
C ALA A 146 -7.29 1.33 -1.44
N PHE A 147 -8.58 1.38 -1.08
CA PHE A 147 -9.64 1.88 -1.95
C PHE A 147 -10.65 2.74 -1.19
N GLY A 148 -11.38 3.60 -1.90
CA GLY A 148 -12.52 4.36 -1.36
C GLY A 148 -12.16 5.40 -0.30
N ILE A 149 -10.87 5.73 -0.13
CA ILE A 149 -10.36 6.75 0.80
C ILE A 149 -10.10 8.07 0.07
N ASN A 150 -10.55 9.16 0.67
CA ASN A 150 -10.31 10.53 0.22
C ASN A 150 -10.13 11.47 1.42
N GLU A 151 -9.77 12.73 1.17
CA GLU A 151 -9.56 13.76 2.20
C GLU A 151 -10.76 13.88 3.17
N MET A 152 -11.98 13.75 2.65
CA MET A 152 -13.21 13.98 3.42
C MET A 152 -13.54 12.82 4.37
N ASN A 153 -13.13 11.59 4.05
CA ASN A 153 -13.53 10.40 4.82
C ASN A 153 -12.36 9.70 5.55
N VAL A 154 -11.10 10.02 5.22
CA VAL A 154 -9.95 9.26 5.73
C VAL A 154 -9.93 9.15 7.25
N LEU A 155 -10.17 10.25 7.97
CA LEU A 155 -10.17 10.26 9.44
C LEU A 155 -11.34 9.48 10.02
N GLU A 156 -12.52 9.61 9.42
CA GLU A 156 -13.70 8.87 9.85
C GLU A 156 -13.48 7.35 9.71
N VAL A 157 -12.91 6.92 8.59
CA VAL A 157 -12.66 5.50 8.34
C VAL A 157 -11.63 4.94 9.32
N ILE A 158 -10.47 5.58 9.47
CA ILE A 158 -9.42 5.07 10.39
C ILE A 158 -9.86 5.06 11.85
N ASP A 159 -10.79 5.94 12.24
CA ASP A 159 -11.33 5.98 13.60
C ASP A 159 -12.46 4.95 13.82
N GLN A 160 -13.17 4.54 12.77
CA GLN A 160 -14.27 3.56 12.86
C GLN A 160 -13.85 2.11 12.71
N ILE A 161 -12.80 1.83 11.91
CA ILE A 161 -12.32 0.46 11.69
C ILE A 161 -10.88 0.31 12.19
N PRO A 162 -10.51 -0.84 12.80
CA PRO A 162 -9.21 -1.05 13.42
C PRO A 162 -8.10 -1.38 12.39
N VAL A 163 -8.02 -0.60 11.31
CA VAL A 163 -6.96 -0.74 10.30
C VAL A 163 -5.60 -0.38 10.89
N LYS A 164 -4.54 -1.00 10.36
CA LYS A 164 -3.16 -0.63 10.68
C LYS A 164 -2.67 0.57 9.91
N GLY A 165 -3.29 0.85 8.77
CA GLY A 165 -2.87 1.88 7.86
C GLY A 165 -3.76 1.98 6.64
N ILE A 166 -3.39 2.91 5.76
CA ILE A 166 -3.96 3.06 4.43
C ILE A 166 -2.86 2.89 3.39
N ALA A 167 -3.25 2.46 2.20
CA ALA A 167 -2.41 2.48 1.02
C ALA A 167 -3.02 3.43 -0.01
N LEU A 168 -2.24 4.39 -0.48
CA LEU A 168 -2.63 5.29 -1.58
C LEU A 168 -1.81 4.92 -2.81
N ALA A 169 -2.24 5.33 -4.00
CA ALA A 169 -1.48 5.11 -5.23
C ALA A 169 -0.93 6.44 -5.76
N GLY A 170 0.36 6.47 -6.07
CA GLY A 170 0.97 7.58 -6.81
C GLY A 170 0.81 7.36 -8.31
N GLY A 171 -0.34 7.69 -8.88
CA GLY A 171 -0.60 7.53 -10.32
C GLY A 171 -0.16 8.73 -11.16
N GLU A 172 0.27 8.48 -12.40
CA GLU A 172 0.40 9.53 -13.42
C GLU A 172 -0.98 10.12 -13.77
N GLU A 173 -1.02 11.41 -14.13
CA GLU A 173 -2.20 12.05 -14.72
C GLU A 173 -2.63 11.28 -15.99
N THR A 174 -3.49 10.27 -15.83
CA THR A 174 -4.02 9.52 -16.97
C THR A 174 -4.91 10.40 -17.85
N ARG A 175 -5.44 11.50 -17.30
CA ARG A 175 -6.21 12.54 -18.02
C ARG A 175 -5.99 13.93 -17.42
N PRO A 176 -5.94 14.99 -18.24
CA PRO A 176 -5.96 16.37 -17.74
C PRO A 176 -7.22 16.59 -16.86
N GLY A 177 -7.01 16.85 -15.57
CA GLY A 177 -8.08 17.08 -14.59
C GLY A 177 -8.36 15.95 -13.59
N PHE A 178 -7.65 14.80 -13.69
CA PHE A 178 -7.67 13.75 -12.66
C PHE A 178 -6.33 13.77 -11.91
N LYS A 179 -6.30 14.44 -10.75
CA LYS A 179 -5.10 14.64 -9.94
C LYS A 179 -5.04 13.61 -8.82
N GLU A 180 -4.76 12.35 -9.14
CA GLU A 180 -4.59 11.29 -8.12
C GLU A 180 -3.48 11.67 -7.12
N PHE A 181 -2.40 12.30 -7.60
CA PHE A 181 -1.36 12.83 -6.72
C PHE A 181 -1.83 14.02 -5.86
N GLY A 182 -2.73 14.85 -6.38
CA GLY A 182 -3.30 15.99 -5.62
C GLY A 182 -4.12 15.49 -4.44
N GLU A 183 -5.05 14.58 -4.69
CA GLU A 183 -5.86 13.95 -3.65
C GLU A 183 -5.00 13.21 -2.62
N MET A 184 -3.94 12.53 -3.05
CA MET A 184 -2.98 11.92 -2.14
C MET A 184 -2.31 12.94 -1.22
N MET A 185 -1.89 14.10 -1.73
CA MET A 185 -1.32 15.17 -0.89
C MET A 185 -2.34 15.69 0.12
N ASP A 186 -3.57 15.96 -0.33
CA ASP A 186 -4.65 16.45 0.54
C ASP A 186 -4.93 15.46 1.69
N ILE A 187 -4.93 14.15 1.40
CA ILE A 187 -5.06 13.10 2.42
C ILE A 187 -3.89 13.11 3.41
N LEU A 188 -2.65 13.23 2.91
CA LEU A 188 -1.45 13.24 3.76
C LEU A 188 -1.42 14.45 4.70
N GLU A 189 -1.77 15.64 4.17
CA GLU A 189 -1.89 16.86 4.97
C GLU A 189 -2.97 16.69 6.05
N ARG A 190 -4.13 16.13 5.70
CA ARG A 190 -5.21 15.86 6.66
C ARG A 190 -4.80 14.90 7.78
N LEU A 191 -3.92 13.94 7.48
CA LEU A 191 -3.37 12.99 8.46
C LEU A 191 -2.28 13.58 9.37
N ASP A 192 -1.63 14.66 8.94
CA ASP A 192 -0.60 15.38 9.70
C ASP A 192 -1.22 16.42 10.66
N GLU A 193 -2.23 17.17 10.21
CA GLU A 193 -2.84 18.29 10.96
C GLU A 193 -3.43 17.94 12.34
N GLU A 194 -3.82 16.68 12.58
CA GLU A 194 -4.38 16.24 13.87
C GLU A 194 -3.40 15.40 14.73
N GLY A 195 -2.14 15.24 14.29
CA GLY A 195 -1.08 14.58 15.06
C GLY A 195 -0.47 15.47 16.17
N ASP A 196 -0.83 16.75 16.20
CA ASP A 196 -0.23 17.80 17.05
C ASP A 196 -1.04 18.13 18.34
N PHE A 197 -1.95 17.26 18.77
CA PHE A 197 -2.77 17.46 20.00
C PHE A 197 -2.50 16.45 21.12
#